data_AF-A0A074VE21-F1
#
_entry.id   AF-A0A074VE21-F1
#
_cell.length_a   1.000
_cell.length_b   1.000
_cell.length_c   1.000
_cell.angle_alpha   90.00
_cell.angle_beta   90.00
_cell.angle_gamma   90.00
#
_symmetry.space_group_name_H-M   'P 1'
#
loop_
_entity.id
_entity.type
_entity.pdbx_description
1 polymer ?
#
loop_
_entity_poly.entity_id
_entity_poly.type
_entity_poly.pdbx_seq_one_letter_code
_entity_poly.pdbx_strand_id
1 'polypeptide(L)'
;MRSQLLITTALAATTLATPILNPRDLTTITLSLPTATSYPQPATTIQGFPIHSSCNGTERNQLEKALGDTIKLAQQAAQHIYTHGNGSALYTKYFGTAATAEVIGWYEKLVHGDHEGVMFRCDDVDGNCHQEGWGGHWRGENATDETVICPLSYTSRQPLEALCGNGYTVANGKLATYFAADLMHRLYHTTKIGEGAAEHYADTYTECLELSKENPAEAVRNTHTLQYFALDVYAMEVALPGEGCTGKPDEEESGDSHAAAPASSAPSSSECHTHADGVVHCA
;
A
#
# COMPACT_ATOMS: atom_id res chain seq x y z
N MET A 1 106.70 -15.20 37.71
CA MET A 1 105.67 -16.11 37.18
C MET A 1 105.34 -15.68 35.76
N ARG A 2 105.15 -16.66 34.86
CA ARG A 2 105.09 -16.53 33.39
C ARG A 2 104.00 -15.54 32.95
N SER A 3 104.37 -14.55 32.12
CA SER A 3 103.40 -13.71 31.41
C SER A 3 103.20 -14.28 30.01
N GLN A 4 102.04 -14.91 29.80
CA GLN A 4 101.63 -15.50 28.53
C GLN A 4 100.88 -14.47 27.68
N LEU A 5 101.22 -14.50 26.40
CA LEU A 5 100.62 -13.82 25.27
C LEU A 5 99.17 -14.31 25.07
N LEU A 6 98.19 -13.40 24.92
CA LEU A 6 96.85 -13.76 24.46
C LEU A 6 96.42 -12.81 23.34
N ILE A 7 96.20 -13.45 22.20
CA ILE A 7 95.82 -12.94 20.89
C ILE A 7 94.35 -12.49 20.95
N THR A 8 94.06 -11.25 20.52
CA THR A 8 92.69 -10.79 20.29
C THR A 8 92.39 -10.76 18.79
N THR A 9 91.42 -11.58 18.41
CA THR A 9 90.86 -11.74 17.06
C THR A 9 89.96 -10.55 16.71
N ALA A 10 90.23 -9.89 15.58
CA ALA A 10 89.36 -8.86 15.02
C ALA A 10 88.25 -9.52 14.18
N LEU A 11 87.00 -9.36 14.61
CA LEU A 11 85.81 -9.80 13.88
C LEU A 11 85.34 -8.66 12.97
N ALA A 12 85.52 -8.81 11.65
CA ALA A 12 85.00 -7.88 10.67
C ALA A 12 83.50 -8.17 10.43
N ALA A 13 82.63 -7.29 10.89
CA ALA A 13 81.20 -7.33 10.57
C ALA A 13 80.96 -6.65 9.22
N THR A 14 80.52 -7.42 8.23
CA THR A 14 80.02 -6.90 6.95
C THR A 14 78.59 -6.38 7.11
N THR A 15 78.39 -5.08 6.91
CA THR A 15 77.06 -4.48 6.83
C THR A 15 76.48 -4.72 5.43
N LEU A 16 75.38 -5.45 5.34
CA LEU A 16 74.56 -5.52 4.13
C LEU A 16 73.67 -4.28 4.08
N ALA A 17 73.93 -3.38 3.13
CA ALA A 17 73.03 -2.28 2.82
C ALA A 17 71.80 -2.82 2.07
N THR A 18 70.61 -2.71 2.66
CA THR A 18 69.35 -2.94 1.97
C THR A 18 69.00 -1.71 1.11
N PRO A 19 68.61 -1.88 -0.15
CA PRO A 19 68.13 -0.75 -0.95
C PRO A 19 66.79 -0.27 -0.41
N ILE A 20 66.68 1.05 -0.19
CA ILE A 20 65.41 1.72 0.09
C ILE A 20 64.59 1.65 -1.21
N LEU A 21 63.57 0.81 -1.22
CA LEU A 21 62.52 0.83 -2.24
C LEU A 21 61.67 2.09 -1.99
N ASN A 22 61.68 3.03 -2.94
CA ASN A 22 60.67 4.08 -3.00
C ASN A 22 59.28 3.40 -3.03
N PRO A 23 58.30 3.90 -2.26
CA PRO A 23 56.93 3.40 -2.38
C PRO A 23 56.48 3.59 -3.83
N ARG A 24 56.12 2.48 -4.49
CA ARG A 24 55.44 2.52 -5.79
C ARG A 24 54.15 3.30 -5.60
N ASP A 25 53.89 4.27 -6.46
CA ASP A 25 52.58 4.89 -6.60
C ASP A 25 51.56 3.78 -6.89
N LEU A 26 50.76 3.44 -5.88
CA LEU A 26 49.60 2.60 -6.02
C LEU A 26 48.55 3.42 -6.78
N THR A 27 48.47 3.21 -8.09
CA THR A 27 47.35 3.72 -8.87
C THR A 27 46.12 2.89 -8.55
N THR A 28 45.30 3.38 -7.62
CA THR A 28 43.99 2.81 -7.34
C THR A 28 43.09 3.05 -8.56
N ILE A 29 42.81 2.01 -9.33
CA ILE A 29 41.78 2.08 -10.38
C ILE A 29 40.42 1.99 -9.69
N THR A 30 39.77 3.12 -9.49
CA THR A 30 38.35 3.17 -9.14
C THR A 30 37.52 2.82 -10.37
N LEU A 31 37.00 1.60 -10.46
CA LEU A 31 35.89 1.32 -11.36
C LEU A 31 34.63 1.98 -10.80
N SER A 32 34.10 2.98 -11.52
CA SER A 32 32.70 3.38 -11.36
C SER A 32 31.82 2.30 -11.98
N LEU A 33 31.28 1.40 -11.16
CA LEU A 33 30.09 0.67 -11.57
C LEU A 33 28.93 1.68 -11.66
N PRO A 34 28.01 1.55 -12.63
CA PRO A 34 26.77 2.30 -12.55
C PRO A 34 26.12 1.96 -11.21
N THR A 35 25.86 2.99 -10.40
CA THR A 35 25.05 2.89 -9.21
C THR A 35 23.75 2.23 -9.64
N ALA A 36 23.46 1.03 -9.13
CA ALA A 36 22.12 0.47 -9.22
C ALA A 36 21.18 1.61 -8.79
N THR A 37 20.24 1.99 -9.66
CA THR A 37 19.22 2.99 -9.36
C THR A 37 18.66 2.64 -7.99
N SER A 38 19.07 3.38 -6.97
CA SER A 38 18.53 3.21 -5.64
C SER A 38 17.10 3.70 -5.74
N TYR A 39 16.17 2.76 -5.88
CA TYR A 39 14.76 3.04 -5.70
C TYR A 39 14.62 3.79 -4.37
N PRO A 40 13.95 4.96 -4.34
CA PRO A 40 13.71 5.66 -3.10
C PRO A 40 13.08 4.68 -2.12
N GLN A 41 13.78 4.43 -1.01
CA GLN A 41 13.22 3.61 0.05
C GLN A 41 12.02 4.36 0.62
N PRO A 42 10.86 3.70 0.81
CA PRO A 42 9.68 4.35 1.35
C PRO A 42 9.99 4.90 2.75
N ALA A 43 9.51 6.12 3.01
CA ALA A 43 9.85 6.94 4.17
C ALA A 43 9.68 6.19 5.51
N THR A 44 10.70 6.25 6.36
CA THR A 44 10.71 5.69 7.72
C THR A 44 10.22 6.67 8.79
N THR A 45 9.51 7.74 8.40
CA THR A 45 8.84 8.66 9.37
C THR A 45 7.36 8.35 9.35
N ILE A 46 6.83 7.99 10.52
CA ILE A 46 5.47 7.47 10.75
C ILE A 46 4.42 8.50 10.30
N GLN A 47 4.09 8.41 9.01
CA GLN A 47 2.78 8.56 8.39
C GLN A 47 2.02 9.88 8.50
N GLY A 48 2.46 10.87 9.28
CA GLY A 48 1.88 12.23 9.28
C GLY A 48 0.43 12.36 9.77
N PHE A 49 -0.37 11.28 9.75
CA PHE A 49 -1.77 11.26 10.15
C PHE A 49 -1.92 11.31 11.68
N PRO A 50 -2.63 12.32 12.23
CA PRO A 50 -2.95 12.36 13.65
C PRO A 50 -3.78 11.16 14.12
N ILE A 51 -3.37 10.52 15.22
CA ILE A 51 -4.15 9.46 15.89
C ILE A 51 -4.64 9.96 17.25
N HIS A 52 -5.96 10.05 17.40
CA HIS A 52 -6.65 10.54 18.58
C HIS A 52 -6.32 9.73 19.84
N SER A 53 -6.39 10.37 21.01
CA SER A 53 -6.05 9.75 22.30
C SER A 53 -7.03 8.65 22.74
N SER A 54 -8.17 8.52 22.06
CA SER A 54 -9.08 7.37 22.23
C SER A 54 -8.43 6.04 21.92
N CYS A 55 -7.40 6.03 21.05
CA CYS A 55 -6.67 4.82 20.69
C CYS A 55 -5.64 4.45 21.76
N ASN A 56 -5.77 3.25 22.31
CA ASN A 56 -4.79 2.71 23.26
C ASN A 56 -3.45 2.40 22.56
N GLY A 57 -2.43 2.01 23.33
CA GLY A 57 -1.08 1.77 22.79
C GLY A 57 -1.03 0.70 21.70
N THR A 58 -1.82 -0.37 21.84
CA THR A 58 -1.87 -1.48 20.88
C THR A 58 -2.59 -1.07 19.59
N GLU A 59 -3.72 -0.38 19.71
CA GLU A 59 -4.47 0.15 18.56
C GLU A 59 -3.64 1.15 17.76
N ARG A 60 -2.94 2.05 18.46
CA ARG A 60 -2.03 3.02 17.84
C ARG A 60 -0.92 2.33 17.05
N ASN A 61 -0.24 1.35 17.63
CA ASN A 61 0.85 0.64 16.93
C ASN A 61 0.37 -0.09 15.67
N GLN A 62 -0.80 -0.74 15.74
CA GLN A 62 -1.39 -1.41 14.58
C GLN A 62 -1.79 -0.42 13.49
N LEU A 63 -2.40 0.70 13.89
CA LEU A 63 -2.84 1.74 12.96
C LEU A 63 -1.65 2.46 12.30
N GLU A 64 -0.61 2.81 13.07
CA GLU A 64 0.62 3.39 12.54
C GLU A 64 1.29 2.47 11.51
N LYS A 65 1.34 1.15 11.79
CA LYS A 65 1.83 0.17 10.81
C LYS A 65 0.95 0.12 9.57
N ALA A 66 -0.37 0.05 9.73
CA ALA A 66 -1.32 -0.07 8.62
C ALA A 66 -1.35 1.18 7.73
N LEU A 67 -1.27 2.37 8.33
CA LEU A 67 -1.02 3.62 7.60
C LEU A 67 0.32 3.51 6.86
N GLY A 68 1.37 3.06 7.56
CA GLY A 68 2.68 2.69 7.03
C GLY A 68 2.59 1.96 5.69
N ASP A 69 1.79 0.90 5.71
CA ASP A 69 1.55 0.01 4.60
C ASP A 69 0.61 0.61 3.53
N THR A 70 -0.30 1.51 3.90
CA THR A 70 -1.15 2.28 2.97
C THR A 70 -0.30 3.14 2.04
N ILE A 71 0.72 3.80 2.58
CA ILE A 71 1.64 4.61 1.78
C ILE A 71 2.54 3.73 0.92
N LYS A 72 2.96 2.55 1.40
CA LYS A 72 3.68 1.59 0.56
C LYS A 72 2.84 1.14 -0.64
N LEU A 73 1.54 0.85 -0.43
CA LEU A 73 0.62 0.53 -1.52
C LEU A 73 0.53 1.69 -2.53
N ALA A 74 0.30 2.91 -2.05
CA ALA A 74 0.20 4.10 -2.90
C ALA A 74 1.50 4.38 -3.67
N GLN A 75 2.66 4.28 -3.02
CA GLN A 75 3.98 4.44 -3.65
C GLN A 75 4.21 3.41 -4.74
N GLN A 76 3.91 2.14 -4.48
CA GLN A 76 4.09 1.09 -5.48
C GLN A 76 3.16 1.31 -6.69
N ALA A 77 1.91 1.70 -6.44
CA ALA A 77 0.94 2.02 -7.48
C ALA A 77 1.41 3.22 -8.34
N ALA A 78 1.80 4.34 -7.72
CA ALA A 78 2.34 5.50 -8.43
C ALA A 78 3.60 5.13 -9.23
N GLN A 79 4.53 4.38 -8.63
CA GLN A 79 5.75 3.93 -9.28
C GLN A 79 5.48 3.08 -10.52
N HIS A 80 4.49 2.17 -10.45
CA HIS A 80 4.07 1.39 -11.61
C HIS A 80 3.62 2.30 -12.76
N ILE A 81 2.84 3.34 -12.46
CA ILE A 81 2.34 4.29 -13.48
C ILE A 81 3.48 5.16 -14.01
N TYR A 82 4.43 5.60 -13.18
CA TYR A 82 5.61 6.33 -13.67
C TYR A 82 6.45 5.49 -14.64
N THR A 83 6.59 4.19 -14.36
CA THR A 83 7.42 3.30 -15.16
C THR A 83 6.75 2.90 -16.48
N HIS A 84 5.45 2.59 -16.44
CA HIS A 84 4.76 1.97 -17.58
C HIS A 84 3.73 2.87 -18.25
N GLY A 85 3.30 3.94 -17.57
CA GLY A 85 2.22 4.81 -18.01
C GLY A 85 0.93 4.03 -18.29
N ASN A 86 0.17 4.53 -19.27
CA ASN A 86 -1.01 3.84 -19.79
C ASN A 86 -0.68 2.72 -20.81
N GLY A 87 0.60 2.36 -20.98
CA GLY A 87 1.01 1.19 -21.76
C GLY A 87 0.89 -0.12 -20.99
N SER A 88 0.65 -0.06 -19.67
CA SER A 88 0.48 -1.23 -18.82
C SER A 88 -0.88 -1.90 -19.01
N ALA A 89 -0.87 -3.24 -19.08
CA ALA A 89 -2.08 -4.04 -19.03
C ALA A 89 -2.82 -3.90 -17.68
N LEU A 90 -2.10 -3.73 -16.57
CA LEU A 90 -2.71 -3.46 -15.28
C LEU A 90 -3.37 -2.08 -15.26
N TYR A 91 -2.70 -1.05 -15.79
CA TYR A 91 -3.29 0.28 -15.84
C TYR A 91 -4.56 0.32 -16.69
N THR A 92 -4.47 -0.18 -17.93
CA THR A 92 -5.59 -0.18 -18.88
C THR A 92 -6.76 -1.05 -18.42
N LYS A 93 -6.51 -2.10 -17.64
CA LYS A 93 -7.55 -2.91 -17.00
C LYS A 93 -8.45 -2.09 -16.06
N TYR A 94 -7.86 -1.25 -15.22
CA TYR A 94 -8.60 -0.51 -14.19
C TYR A 94 -9.01 0.91 -14.61
N PHE A 95 -8.28 1.54 -15.53
CA PHE A 95 -8.51 2.93 -15.93
C PHE A 95 -8.73 3.13 -17.43
N GLY A 96 -8.81 2.04 -18.20
CA GLY A 96 -9.06 2.09 -19.63
C GLY A 96 -8.06 2.97 -20.38
N THR A 97 -8.59 3.91 -21.18
CA THR A 97 -7.79 4.86 -21.96
C THR A 97 -7.50 6.17 -21.22
N ALA A 98 -7.82 6.28 -19.93
CA ALA A 98 -7.67 7.52 -19.20
C ALA A 98 -6.20 7.97 -19.09
N ALA A 99 -5.99 9.28 -19.01
CA ALA A 99 -4.67 9.84 -18.76
C ALA A 99 -4.19 9.52 -17.33
N THR A 100 -2.88 9.36 -17.17
CA THR A 100 -2.26 8.84 -15.93
C THR A 100 -2.11 9.86 -14.81
N ALA A 101 -2.08 11.16 -15.15
CA ALA A 101 -1.71 12.21 -14.22
C ALA A 101 -2.65 12.31 -13.01
N GLU A 102 -3.96 12.12 -13.23
CA GLU A 102 -4.95 12.19 -12.16
C GLU A 102 -4.81 11.02 -11.17
N VAL A 103 -4.67 9.79 -11.69
CA VAL A 103 -4.42 8.59 -10.87
C VAL A 103 -3.12 8.72 -10.07
N ILE A 104 -2.05 9.19 -10.70
CA ILE A 104 -0.80 9.51 -9.99
C ILE A 104 -1.07 10.52 -8.89
N GLY A 105 -1.80 11.59 -9.17
CA GLY A 105 -2.14 12.64 -8.20
C GLY A 105 -2.84 12.09 -6.96
N TRP A 106 -3.78 11.15 -7.10
CA TRP A 106 -4.45 10.52 -5.96
C TRP A 106 -3.48 9.75 -5.06
N TYR A 107 -2.61 8.93 -5.63
CA TYR A 107 -1.60 8.24 -4.84
C TYR A 107 -0.57 9.19 -4.24
N GLU A 108 -0.09 10.18 -5.00
CA GLU A 108 0.87 11.17 -4.53
C GLU A 108 0.32 12.03 -3.37
N LYS A 109 -0.99 12.34 -3.35
CA LYS A 109 -1.63 12.98 -2.19
C LYS A 109 -1.55 12.12 -0.93
N LEU A 110 -1.74 10.80 -1.06
CA LEU A 110 -1.50 9.90 0.06
C LEU A 110 -0.03 9.94 0.48
N VAL A 111 0.92 9.87 -0.44
CA VAL A 111 2.35 9.75 -0.10
C VAL A 111 2.97 11.05 0.43
N HIS A 112 2.63 12.18 -0.18
CA HIS A 112 3.32 13.46 -0.01
C HIS A 112 2.39 14.62 0.36
N GLY A 113 1.08 14.41 0.41
CA GLY A 113 0.12 15.43 0.80
C GLY A 113 0.27 15.89 2.24
N ASP A 114 -0.40 16.99 2.57
CA ASP A 114 -0.54 17.46 3.94
C ASP A 114 -1.61 16.62 4.67
N HIS A 115 -1.15 15.80 5.62
CA HIS A 115 -2.00 14.92 6.41
C HIS A 115 -2.45 15.55 7.74
N GLU A 116 -2.00 16.78 8.05
CA GLU A 116 -2.43 17.47 9.26
C GLU A 116 -3.96 17.64 9.25
N GLY A 117 -4.61 17.28 10.35
CA GLY A 117 -6.08 17.34 10.48
C GLY A 117 -6.82 16.12 9.92
N VAL A 118 -6.17 15.21 9.18
CA VAL A 118 -6.76 13.93 8.76
C VAL A 118 -6.62 12.92 9.90
N MET A 119 -7.60 12.89 10.80
CA MET A 119 -7.50 12.24 12.10
C MET A 119 -8.17 10.86 12.14
N PHE A 120 -7.51 9.92 12.81
CA PHE A 120 -8.08 8.61 13.12
C PHE A 120 -8.39 8.48 14.62
N ARG A 121 -9.53 7.87 14.93
CA ARG A 121 -9.98 7.65 16.31
C ARG A 121 -10.50 6.23 16.52
N CYS A 122 -10.55 5.78 17.76
CA CYS A 122 -10.86 4.40 18.14
C CYS A 122 -12.06 4.30 19.09
N ASP A 123 -12.60 5.45 19.52
CA ASP A 123 -13.89 5.51 20.20
C ASP A 123 -15.04 5.56 19.19
N ASP A 124 -16.13 4.88 19.52
CA ASP A 124 -17.34 4.86 18.69
C ASP A 124 -18.19 6.13 18.93
N VAL A 125 -17.63 7.28 18.55
CA VAL A 125 -18.22 8.60 18.82
C VAL A 125 -19.57 8.81 18.12
N ASP A 126 -19.79 8.12 16.99
CA ASP A 126 -21.03 8.18 16.23
C ASP A 126 -21.97 7.00 16.55
N GLY A 127 -21.52 6.02 17.34
CA GLY A 127 -22.32 4.86 17.73
C GLY A 127 -22.54 3.84 16.60
N ASN A 128 -21.71 3.82 15.57
CA ASN A 128 -21.90 3.03 14.34
C ASN A 128 -21.09 1.72 14.31
N CYS A 129 -20.21 1.47 15.29
CA CYS A 129 -19.36 0.26 15.32
C CYS A 129 -20.11 -1.04 15.61
N HIS A 130 -21.41 -0.96 15.91
CA HIS A 130 -22.27 -2.12 16.10
C HIS A 130 -22.75 -2.75 14.79
N GLN A 131 -22.57 -2.06 13.66
CA GLN A 131 -23.01 -2.55 12.35
C GLN A 131 -22.17 -3.75 11.91
N GLU A 132 -22.86 -4.76 11.37
CA GLU A 132 -22.21 -6.01 10.96
C GLU A 132 -21.20 -5.74 9.84
N GLY A 133 -19.98 -6.27 10.00
CA GLY A 133 -18.90 -6.11 9.02
C GLY A 133 -18.20 -4.75 9.04
N TRP A 134 -18.66 -3.77 9.82
CA TRP A 134 -18.06 -2.43 9.87
C TRP A 134 -16.76 -2.45 10.68
N GLY A 135 -15.63 -2.44 9.98
CA GLY A 135 -14.31 -2.20 10.57
C GLY A 135 -14.10 -0.76 11.04
N GLY A 136 -15.04 0.15 10.76
CA GLY A 136 -14.94 1.58 10.99
C GLY A 136 -15.74 2.35 9.93
N HIS A 137 -15.77 3.67 10.04
CA HIS A 137 -16.41 4.54 9.06
C HIS A 137 -15.75 5.93 8.97
N TRP A 138 -15.88 6.58 7.83
CA TRP A 138 -15.68 8.02 7.69
C TRP A 138 -16.85 8.76 8.36
N ARG A 139 -16.57 9.87 9.05
CA ARG A 139 -17.59 10.55 9.87
C ARG A 139 -18.54 11.47 9.09
N GLY A 140 -18.34 11.63 7.78
CA GLY A 140 -19.22 12.46 6.97
C GLY A 140 -19.21 13.92 7.39
N GLU A 141 -20.37 14.56 7.34
CA GLU A 141 -20.57 15.95 7.74
C GLU A 141 -20.27 16.23 9.22
N ASN A 142 -20.26 15.20 10.09
CA ASN A 142 -19.94 15.38 11.51
C ASN A 142 -18.46 15.78 11.73
N ALA A 143 -17.56 15.29 10.88
CA ALA A 143 -16.15 15.65 10.83
C ALA A 143 -15.52 15.07 9.55
N THR A 144 -15.46 15.88 8.49
CA THR A 144 -15.14 15.43 7.12
C THR A 144 -13.73 14.90 6.92
N ASP A 145 -12.81 15.19 7.83
CA ASP A 145 -11.43 14.65 7.80
C ASP A 145 -11.15 13.72 8.98
N GLU A 146 -12.20 13.19 9.63
CA GLU A 146 -12.07 12.17 10.68
C GLU A 146 -12.59 10.80 10.25
N THR A 147 -11.88 9.77 10.68
CA THR A 147 -12.27 8.37 10.50
C THR A 147 -12.28 7.63 11.83
N VAL A 148 -13.37 6.92 12.10
CA VAL A 148 -13.47 5.98 13.22
C VAL A 148 -12.98 4.61 12.79
N ILE A 149 -12.11 4.01 13.60
CA ILE A 149 -11.67 2.63 13.48
C ILE A 149 -12.35 1.80 14.58
N CYS A 150 -13.20 0.88 14.18
CA CYS A 150 -13.94 0.01 15.09
C CYS A 150 -13.10 -1.18 15.56
N PRO A 151 -13.44 -1.80 16.72
CA PRO A 151 -12.72 -2.98 17.23
C PRO A 151 -12.56 -4.12 16.23
N LEU A 152 -13.55 -4.31 15.34
CA LEU A 152 -13.51 -5.32 14.29
C LEU A 152 -12.29 -5.19 13.38
N SER A 153 -11.80 -3.97 13.12
CA SER A 153 -10.61 -3.78 12.28
C SER A 153 -9.37 -4.46 12.86
N TYR A 154 -9.16 -4.31 14.16
CA TYR A 154 -7.97 -4.85 14.84
C TYR A 154 -7.97 -6.37 14.98
N THR A 155 -9.10 -7.04 14.75
CA THR A 155 -9.21 -8.50 14.86
C THR A 155 -9.41 -9.19 13.53
N SER A 156 -9.95 -8.50 12.51
CA SER A 156 -10.30 -9.10 11.22
C SER A 156 -9.34 -8.71 10.10
N ARG A 157 -8.78 -7.49 10.13
CA ARG A 157 -7.94 -6.97 9.04
C ARG A 157 -6.57 -7.63 9.11
N GLN A 158 -6.11 -8.09 7.95
CA GLN A 158 -4.79 -8.67 7.81
C GLN A 158 -3.74 -7.57 7.57
N PRO A 159 -2.49 -7.77 8.03
CA PRO A 159 -1.40 -6.88 7.68
C PRO A 159 -1.00 -7.07 6.20
N LEU A 160 -0.39 -6.07 5.58
CA LEU A 160 -0.12 -6.07 4.13
C LEU A 160 0.83 -7.22 3.71
N GLU A 161 1.77 -7.63 4.56
CA GLU A 161 2.67 -8.77 4.29
C GLU A 161 1.95 -10.12 4.10
N ALA A 162 0.65 -10.19 4.44
CA ALA A 162 -0.18 -11.37 4.17
C ALA A 162 -0.92 -11.30 2.81
N LEU A 163 -0.65 -10.29 1.97
CA LEU A 163 -1.25 -10.18 0.64
C LEU A 163 -0.97 -11.44 -0.18
N CYS A 164 -1.99 -11.94 -0.89
CA CYS A 164 -1.97 -13.21 -1.64
C CYS A 164 -1.86 -14.48 -0.80
N GLY A 165 -1.86 -14.38 0.54
CA GLY A 165 -1.99 -15.50 1.45
C GLY A 165 -3.45 -15.91 1.68
N ASN A 166 -3.65 -17.03 2.38
CA ASN A 166 -4.94 -17.47 2.91
C ASN A 166 -6.08 -17.62 1.88
N GLY A 167 -5.75 -17.84 0.61
CA GLY A 167 -6.74 -17.98 -0.47
C GLY A 167 -7.37 -16.66 -0.93
N TYR A 168 -6.83 -15.51 -0.50
CA TYR A 168 -7.27 -14.21 -1.01
C TYR A 168 -6.91 -14.05 -2.49
N THR A 169 -7.86 -13.56 -3.27
CA THR A 169 -7.61 -13.01 -4.61
C THR A 169 -8.10 -11.57 -4.69
N VAL A 170 -7.48 -10.75 -5.52
CA VAL A 170 -7.92 -9.34 -5.70
C VAL A 170 -9.33 -9.28 -6.27
N ALA A 171 -9.71 -10.21 -7.15
CA ALA A 171 -11.02 -10.23 -7.79
C ALA A 171 -12.17 -10.63 -6.85
N ASN A 172 -11.95 -11.57 -5.92
CA ASN A 172 -13.03 -12.16 -5.10
C ASN A 172 -12.92 -11.80 -3.61
N GLY A 173 -11.76 -11.31 -3.17
CA GLY A 173 -11.56 -10.89 -1.79
C GLY A 173 -12.17 -9.52 -1.51
N LYS A 174 -12.66 -9.32 -0.29
CA LYS A 174 -13.11 -7.99 0.16
C LYS A 174 -11.92 -7.03 0.13
N LEU A 175 -12.05 -5.86 -0.50
CA LEU A 175 -10.99 -4.82 -0.52
C LEU A 175 -10.48 -4.46 0.87
N ALA A 176 -11.38 -4.46 1.84
CA ALA A 176 -11.04 -4.19 3.22
C ALA A 176 -10.40 -5.39 3.95
N THR A 177 -10.05 -6.51 3.30
CA THR A 177 -9.37 -7.65 3.97
C THR A 177 -8.04 -7.22 4.57
N TYR A 178 -7.30 -6.35 3.87
CA TYR A 178 -6.02 -5.82 4.32
C TYR A 178 -6.21 -4.44 4.93
N PHE A 179 -5.63 -4.22 6.11
CA PHE A 179 -5.85 -2.98 6.85
C PHE A 179 -5.38 -1.75 6.05
N ALA A 180 -4.26 -1.88 5.32
CA ALA A 180 -3.74 -0.83 4.45
C ALA A 180 -4.73 -0.43 3.34
N ALA A 181 -5.42 -1.41 2.74
CA ALA A 181 -6.40 -1.13 1.69
C ALA A 181 -7.69 -0.53 2.26
N ASP A 182 -8.15 -0.97 3.43
CA ASP A 182 -9.29 -0.36 4.15
C ASP A 182 -8.99 1.12 4.50
N LEU A 183 -7.77 1.42 4.97
CA LEU A 183 -7.37 2.80 5.28
C LEU A 183 -7.23 3.67 4.02
N MET A 184 -6.70 3.13 2.92
CA MET A 184 -6.64 3.83 1.63
C MET A 184 -8.02 4.34 1.22
N HIS A 185 -9.05 3.49 1.32
CA HIS A 185 -10.43 3.85 1.04
C HIS A 185 -10.90 5.06 1.85
N ARG A 186 -10.75 4.96 3.17
CA ARG A 186 -11.22 5.97 4.13
C ARG A 186 -10.53 7.30 3.92
N LEU A 187 -9.24 7.27 3.58
CA LEU A 187 -8.49 8.47 3.26
C LEU A 187 -9.06 9.18 2.04
N TYR A 188 -9.48 8.47 0.99
CA TYR A 188 -10.13 9.10 -0.16
C TYR A 188 -11.47 9.74 0.16
N HIS A 189 -12.17 9.33 1.21
CA HIS A 189 -13.38 10.05 1.66
C HIS A 189 -13.09 11.40 2.33
N THR A 190 -11.84 11.67 2.71
CA THR A 190 -11.49 12.93 3.37
C THR A 190 -11.35 14.07 2.37
N THR A 191 -11.70 15.28 2.79
CA THR A 191 -11.67 16.46 1.91
C THR A 191 -10.24 16.86 1.55
N LYS A 192 -9.26 16.60 2.43
CA LYS A 192 -7.85 16.88 2.15
C LYS A 192 -7.21 15.97 1.11
N ILE A 193 -7.72 14.74 0.96
CA ILE A 193 -7.13 13.76 0.05
C ILE A 193 -8.02 13.58 -1.19
N GLY A 194 -9.28 13.18 -1.03
CA GLY A 194 -10.17 12.91 -2.15
C GLY A 194 -10.94 14.13 -2.66
N GLU A 195 -10.95 15.23 -1.91
CA GLU A 195 -11.50 16.53 -2.34
C GLU A 195 -12.98 16.49 -2.81
N GLY A 196 -13.75 15.47 -2.41
CA GLY A 196 -15.11 15.24 -2.92
C GLY A 196 -15.14 14.93 -4.43
N ALA A 197 -14.01 14.53 -5.00
CA ALA A 197 -13.91 14.08 -6.38
C ALA A 197 -13.62 12.58 -6.45
N ALA A 198 -12.81 12.05 -5.53
CA ALA A 198 -12.62 10.62 -5.36
C ALA A 198 -13.79 10.01 -4.57
N GLU A 199 -14.71 9.33 -5.26
CA GLU A 199 -15.98 8.85 -4.70
C GLU A 199 -16.28 7.40 -5.13
N HIS A 200 -17.48 6.91 -4.83
CA HIS A 200 -17.95 5.60 -5.29
C HIS A 200 -18.74 5.75 -6.60
N TYR A 201 -18.11 5.37 -7.70
CA TYR A 201 -18.77 5.26 -9.02
C TYR A 201 -19.03 3.79 -9.43
N ALA A 202 -18.30 2.86 -8.82
CA ALA A 202 -18.47 1.41 -8.97
C ALA A 202 -17.90 0.72 -7.74
N ASP A 203 -18.54 -0.34 -7.25
CA ASP A 203 -18.16 -0.94 -5.98
C ASP A 203 -17.47 -2.29 -6.15
N THR A 204 -18.04 -3.19 -6.95
CA THR A 204 -17.48 -4.53 -7.11
C THR A 204 -16.31 -4.55 -8.08
N TYR A 205 -15.52 -5.63 -8.04
CA TYR A 205 -14.42 -5.82 -8.98
C TYR A 205 -14.88 -5.75 -10.44
N THR A 206 -15.95 -6.47 -10.79
CA THR A 206 -16.49 -6.50 -12.16
C THR A 206 -17.03 -5.13 -12.58
N GLU A 207 -17.76 -4.43 -11.70
CA GLU A 207 -18.25 -3.07 -11.97
C GLU A 207 -17.09 -2.10 -12.19
N CYS A 208 -16.01 -2.17 -11.41
CA CYS A 208 -14.83 -1.32 -11.60
C CYS A 208 -14.15 -1.59 -12.96
N LEU A 209 -14.13 -2.84 -13.42
CA LEU A 209 -13.61 -3.20 -14.74
C LEU A 209 -14.53 -2.76 -15.88
N GLU A 210 -15.84 -2.67 -15.65
CA GLU A 210 -16.77 -2.15 -16.65
C GLU A 210 -16.71 -0.62 -16.71
N LEU A 211 -16.66 0.04 -15.55
CA LEU A 211 -16.47 1.48 -15.44
C LEU A 211 -15.21 1.94 -16.19
N SER A 212 -14.13 1.16 -16.17
CA SER A 212 -12.91 1.48 -16.90
C SER A 212 -13.08 1.50 -18.42
N LYS A 213 -14.06 0.76 -18.96
CA LYS A 213 -14.38 0.72 -20.39
C LYS A 213 -15.40 1.78 -20.77
N GLU A 214 -16.45 1.91 -19.97
CA GLU A 214 -17.60 2.77 -20.27
C GLU A 214 -17.33 4.24 -19.91
N ASN A 215 -16.74 4.49 -18.75
CA ASN A 215 -16.45 5.83 -18.25
C ASN A 215 -15.06 5.94 -17.59
N PRO A 216 -13.98 5.94 -18.38
CA PRO A 216 -12.61 6.07 -17.85
C PRO A 216 -12.39 7.32 -16.99
N ALA A 217 -13.16 8.39 -17.20
CA ALA A 217 -13.05 9.63 -16.42
C ALA A 217 -13.57 9.48 -14.98
N GLU A 218 -14.55 8.61 -14.76
CA GLU A 218 -15.02 8.24 -13.42
C GLU A 218 -14.15 7.12 -12.82
N ALA A 219 -13.65 6.20 -13.64
CA ALA A 219 -12.76 5.13 -13.17
C ALA A 219 -11.50 5.66 -12.47
N VAL A 220 -10.91 6.76 -12.97
CA VAL A 220 -9.74 7.40 -12.33
C VAL A 220 -10.06 8.11 -11.01
N ARG A 221 -11.34 8.28 -10.68
CA ARG A 221 -11.85 8.90 -9.45
C ARG A 221 -12.56 7.90 -8.54
N ASN A 222 -12.76 6.66 -9.00
CA ASN A 222 -13.44 5.66 -8.20
C ASN A 222 -12.50 5.10 -7.13
N THR A 223 -12.87 5.28 -5.87
CA THR A 223 -12.06 4.84 -4.72
C THR A 223 -11.76 3.34 -4.76
N HIS A 224 -12.73 2.51 -5.16
CA HIS A 224 -12.54 1.07 -5.29
C HIS A 224 -11.64 0.70 -6.48
N THR A 225 -11.77 1.37 -7.63
CA THR A 225 -10.84 1.20 -8.76
C THR A 225 -9.40 1.54 -8.34
N LEU A 226 -9.20 2.62 -7.59
CA LEU A 226 -7.90 3.00 -7.04
C LEU A 226 -7.37 1.95 -6.04
N GLN A 227 -8.21 1.38 -5.19
CA GLN A 227 -7.78 0.30 -4.28
C GLN A 227 -7.43 -0.99 -5.03
N TYR A 228 -8.28 -1.43 -5.96
CA TYR A 228 -8.04 -2.63 -6.75
C TYR A 228 -6.75 -2.52 -7.55
N PHE A 229 -6.51 -1.40 -8.23
CA PHE A 229 -5.26 -1.18 -8.95
C PHE A 229 -4.05 -1.25 -8.01
N ALA A 230 -4.09 -0.58 -6.85
CA ALA A 230 -2.96 -0.57 -5.91
C ALA A 230 -2.67 -1.96 -5.35
N LEU A 231 -3.70 -2.73 -4.99
CA LEU A 231 -3.55 -4.10 -4.52
C LEU A 231 -3.02 -5.03 -5.62
N ASP A 232 -3.54 -4.93 -6.84
CA ASP A 232 -3.13 -5.81 -7.95
C ASP A 232 -1.69 -5.52 -8.38
N VAL A 233 -1.30 -4.25 -8.43
CA VAL A 233 0.10 -3.84 -8.66
C VAL A 233 1.00 -4.39 -7.56
N TYR A 234 0.66 -4.19 -6.28
CA TYR A 234 1.47 -4.68 -5.18
C TYR A 234 1.55 -6.22 -5.17
N ALA A 235 0.46 -6.91 -5.51
CA ALA A 235 0.46 -8.34 -5.68
C ALA A 235 1.43 -8.78 -6.78
N MET A 236 1.34 -8.16 -7.96
CA MET A 236 2.13 -8.50 -9.15
C MET A 236 3.60 -8.13 -9.07
N GLU A 237 3.97 -7.11 -8.29
CA GLU A 237 5.34 -6.57 -8.26
C GLU A 237 6.08 -6.85 -6.96
N VAL A 238 5.36 -7.06 -5.85
CA VAL A 238 5.96 -7.21 -4.52
C VAL A 238 5.61 -8.53 -3.87
N ALA A 239 4.31 -8.85 -3.71
CA ALA A 239 3.90 -10.03 -2.95
C ALA A 239 4.23 -11.34 -3.69
N LEU A 240 3.89 -11.43 -4.97
CA LEU A 240 4.17 -12.56 -5.85
C LEU A 240 4.67 -12.05 -7.22
N PRO A 241 5.95 -11.64 -7.32
CA PRO A 241 6.47 -10.97 -8.50
C PRO A 241 6.26 -11.75 -9.81
N GLY A 242 5.55 -11.13 -10.76
CA GLY A 242 5.25 -11.68 -12.09
C GLY A 242 4.04 -12.63 -12.15
N GLU A 243 3.50 -13.06 -11.02
CA GLU A 243 2.33 -13.96 -10.92
C GLU A 243 1.12 -13.26 -10.32
N GLY A 244 1.33 -12.52 -9.23
CA GLY A 244 0.29 -11.86 -8.44
C GLY A 244 -0.74 -12.84 -7.87
N CYS A 245 -1.86 -12.27 -7.41
CA CYS A 245 -3.02 -13.02 -6.96
C CYS A 245 -4.32 -12.35 -7.40
N THR A 246 -4.35 -11.81 -8.62
CA THR A 246 -5.56 -11.20 -9.17
C THR A 246 -6.77 -12.13 -9.05
N GLY A 247 -6.57 -13.42 -9.37
CA GLY A 247 -7.65 -14.40 -9.45
C GLY A 247 -8.54 -14.20 -10.67
N LYS A 248 -9.60 -15.01 -10.73
CA LYS A 248 -10.68 -14.87 -11.71
C LYS A 248 -11.93 -14.46 -10.96
N PRO A 249 -12.69 -13.46 -11.46
CA PRO A 249 -13.99 -13.14 -10.87
C PRO A 249 -14.85 -14.41 -10.89
N ASP A 250 -15.53 -14.68 -9.79
CA ASP A 250 -16.52 -15.75 -9.75
C ASP A 250 -17.63 -15.43 -10.76
N GLU A 251 -18.16 -16.44 -11.44
CA GLU A 251 -19.30 -16.25 -12.33
C GLU A 251 -20.48 -15.80 -11.47
N GLU A 252 -21.06 -14.64 -11.77
CA GLU A 252 -22.28 -14.19 -11.09
C GLU A 252 -23.34 -15.28 -11.26
N GLU A 253 -23.79 -15.88 -10.16
CA GLU A 253 -24.96 -16.74 -10.19
C GLU A 253 -26.15 -15.88 -10.60
N SER A 254 -26.45 -15.87 -11.89
CA SER A 254 -27.75 -15.49 -12.41
C SER A 254 -28.78 -16.40 -11.74
N GLY A 255 -29.40 -15.90 -10.68
CA GLY A 255 -30.46 -16.56 -9.93
C GLY A 255 -31.73 -16.73 -10.76
N ASP A 256 -31.64 -17.52 -11.84
CA ASP A 256 -32.75 -17.99 -12.64
C ASP A 256 -33.02 -19.44 -12.22
N SER A 257 -33.92 -19.60 -11.27
CA SER A 257 -34.48 -20.90 -10.90
C SER A 257 -35.97 -20.73 -10.67
N HIS A 258 -36.69 -20.64 -11.78
CA HIS A 258 -38.12 -20.90 -11.83
C HIS A 258 -38.40 -22.36 -11.42
N ALA A 259 -38.90 -22.54 -10.19
CA ALA A 259 -39.79 -23.65 -9.83
C ALA A 259 -40.92 -23.10 -8.93
N ALA A 260 -42.17 -23.35 -9.33
CA ALA A 260 -43.36 -22.69 -8.81
C ALA A 260 -43.83 -23.21 -7.42
N ALA A 261 -43.94 -22.28 -6.46
CA ALA A 261 -44.95 -22.05 -5.38
C ALA A 261 -45.39 -23.18 -4.38
N PRO A 262 -45.87 -22.86 -3.14
CA PRO A 262 -46.38 -21.56 -2.69
C PRO A 262 -45.86 -20.96 -1.35
N ALA A 263 -45.81 -19.63 -1.35
CA ALA A 263 -46.09 -18.64 -0.29
C ALA A 263 -45.59 -18.86 1.15
N SER A 264 -44.57 -18.09 1.54
CA SER A 264 -44.55 -17.25 2.75
C SER A 264 -43.46 -16.18 2.59
N SER A 265 -43.88 -14.92 2.63
CA SER A 265 -43.08 -13.74 2.34
C SER A 265 -42.22 -13.29 3.52
N ALA A 266 -40.90 -13.37 3.36
CA ALA A 266 -39.92 -12.52 4.03
C ALA A 266 -38.98 -11.97 2.95
N PRO A 267 -38.68 -10.66 2.91
CA PRO A 267 -37.73 -10.14 1.95
C PRO A 267 -36.35 -10.68 2.31
N SER A 268 -35.68 -11.30 1.33
CA SER A 268 -34.24 -11.51 1.34
C SER A 268 -33.59 -10.14 1.54
N SER A 269 -32.74 -10.03 2.56
CA SER A 269 -32.00 -8.82 2.87
C SER A 269 -31.03 -8.52 1.74
N SER A 270 -31.44 -7.66 0.83
CA SER A 270 -30.52 -7.01 -0.08
C SER A 270 -29.65 -6.04 0.70
N GLU A 271 -28.33 -6.17 0.63
CA GLU A 271 -27.42 -5.18 1.23
C GLU A 271 -27.59 -3.89 0.42
N CYS A 272 -28.21 -2.90 1.06
CA CYS A 272 -28.41 -1.60 0.46
C CYS A 272 -27.48 -0.58 1.10
N HIS A 273 -26.74 0.18 0.30
CA HIS A 273 -26.00 1.36 0.75
C HIS A 273 -26.46 2.59 -0.02
N THR A 274 -26.38 3.74 0.66
CA THR A 274 -26.84 5.02 0.16
C THR A 274 -25.64 5.92 -0.07
N HIS A 275 -25.53 6.46 -1.28
CA HIS A 275 -24.51 7.42 -1.66
C HIS A 275 -24.86 8.83 -1.15
N ALA A 276 -23.88 9.73 -1.14
CA ALA A 276 -24.07 11.12 -0.68
C ALA A 276 -25.09 11.91 -1.52
N ASP A 277 -25.33 11.49 -2.75
CA ASP A 277 -26.35 12.04 -3.66
C ASP A 277 -27.76 11.45 -3.42
N GLY A 278 -27.91 10.54 -2.44
CA GLY A 278 -29.16 9.91 -2.08
C GLY A 278 -29.55 8.71 -2.96
N VAL A 279 -28.69 8.29 -3.90
CA VAL A 279 -28.92 7.08 -4.68
C VAL A 279 -28.69 5.87 -3.79
N VAL A 280 -29.67 4.95 -3.78
CA VAL A 280 -29.62 3.70 -3.02
C VAL A 280 -29.38 2.57 -4.00
N HIS A 281 -28.25 1.88 -3.85
CA HIS A 281 -28.02 0.60 -4.49
C HIS A 281 -28.40 -0.50 -3.51
N CYS A 282 -29.06 -1.55 -4.00
CA CYS A 282 -29.46 -2.73 -3.24
C CYS A 282 -28.99 -3.96 -4.01
N ALA A 283 -28.15 -4.80 -3.40
CA ALA A 283 -27.70 -6.08 -3.94
C ALA A 283 -28.70 -7.20 -3.62
#